data_AF-A0A816MGZ9-F1
#
_entry.id   AF-A0A816MGZ9-F1
#
_cell.length_a   1.000
_cell.length_b   1.000
_cell.length_c   1.000
_cell.angle_alpha   90.00
_cell.angle_beta   90.00
_cell.angle_gamma   90.00
#
_symmetry.space_group_name_H-M   'P 1'
#
loop_
_entity.id
_entity.type
_entity.pdbx_description
1 polymer ?
#
loop_
_entity_poly.entity_id
_entity_poly.type
_entity_poly.pdbx_seq_one_letter_code
_entity_poly.pdbx_strand_id
1 'polypeptide(L)'
;MVGSINYKKFSYDKSFRHVKKAKEFEKAFKEVQKPWVEVLNKISEAKLAYHRTSGKLHRARRAEDITSCDVSASDEEKKKEKRKNIYEKLINDMESKRSAYQVEMFKILGRADDFERKRLEHFKLMFTALQQATSIENDARRTEMFEKFQRAISKHNADSDIEVFNKNYGCETRTKWPVFEDVEQ
;
A
#
# COMPACT_ATOMS: atom_id res chain seq x y z
N MET A 1 12.05 16.21 -12.48
CA MET A 1 11.78 14.90 -11.82
C MET A 1 12.48 14.71 -10.47
N VAL A 2 12.93 15.78 -9.78
CA VAL A 2 13.67 15.66 -8.50
C VAL A 2 12.74 15.44 -7.28
N GLY A 3 11.42 15.60 -7.45
CA GLY A 3 10.43 15.45 -6.37
C GLY A 3 10.17 14.00 -5.91
N SER A 4 10.51 12.98 -6.72
CA SER A 4 10.09 11.59 -6.45
C SER A 4 10.94 10.84 -5.43
N ILE A 5 12.20 11.24 -5.18
CA ILE A 5 13.13 10.41 -4.40
C ILE A 5 12.89 10.50 -2.88
N ASN A 6 12.18 11.52 -2.39
CA ASN A 6 11.99 11.77 -0.97
C ASN A 6 10.56 11.58 -0.43
N TYR A 7 9.69 10.86 -1.13
CA TYR A 7 8.30 10.64 -0.70
C TYR A 7 8.21 10.06 0.73
N LYS A 8 9.04 9.07 1.04
CA LYS A 8 9.10 8.48 2.40
C LYS A 8 9.43 9.52 3.47
N LYS A 9 10.38 10.42 3.20
CA LYS A 9 10.83 11.46 4.15
C LYS A 9 9.74 12.49 4.40
N PHE A 10 8.99 12.88 3.37
CA PHE A 10 7.94 13.91 3.48
C PHE A 10 6.58 13.36 3.95
N SER A 11 6.28 12.10 3.68
CA SER A 11 5.00 11.48 4.04
C SER A 11 5.01 10.77 5.39
N TYR A 12 6.19 10.40 5.91
CA TYR A 12 6.32 9.64 7.14
C TYR A 12 7.33 10.26 8.11
N ASP A 13 6.83 11.12 8.99
CA ASP A 13 7.58 11.55 10.16
C ASP A 13 7.76 10.38 11.14
N LYS A 14 9.00 10.16 11.55
CA LYS A 14 9.33 9.19 12.60
C LYS A 14 9.29 9.86 13.97
N SER A 15 8.65 9.21 14.93
CA SER A 15 8.93 9.37 16.36
C SER A 15 10.04 8.38 16.74
N PHE A 16 10.67 8.56 17.91
CA PHE A 16 11.79 7.77 18.44
C PHE A 16 11.62 6.24 18.33
N ARG A 17 10.37 5.71 18.23
CA ARG A 17 10.09 4.28 18.04
C ARG A 17 8.99 3.93 17.02
N HIS A 18 8.23 4.89 16.50
CA HIS A 18 7.01 4.61 15.72
C HIS A 18 6.77 5.64 14.60
N VAL A 19 6.05 5.24 13.56
CA VAL A 19 5.56 6.15 12.51
C VAL A 19 4.46 7.04 13.10
N LYS A 20 4.63 8.37 13.10
CA LYS A 20 3.68 9.31 13.72
C LYS A 20 2.28 9.18 13.11
N LYS A 21 2.18 9.03 11.78
CA LYS A 21 0.90 8.89 11.07
C LYS A 21 0.09 7.67 11.50
N ALA A 22 0.72 6.53 11.76
CA ALA A 22 0.04 5.34 12.25
C ALA A 22 -0.61 5.59 13.64
N LYS A 23 0.14 6.23 14.54
CA LYS A 23 -0.36 6.60 15.87
C LYS A 23 -1.48 7.65 15.82
N GLU A 24 -1.41 8.59 14.89
CA GLU A 24 -2.45 9.60 14.68
C GLU A 24 -3.79 8.94 14.31
N PHE A 25 -3.79 8.03 13.34
CA PHE A 25 -5.00 7.30 12.94
C PHE A 25 -5.49 6.37 14.06
N GLU A 26 -4.59 5.62 14.71
CA GLU A 26 -4.96 4.75 15.84
C GLU A 26 -5.64 5.55 16.95
N LYS A 27 -5.10 6.73 17.30
CA LYS A 27 -5.70 7.62 18.29
C LYS A 27 -7.08 8.11 17.84
N ALA A 28 -7.20 8.58 16.61
CA ALA A 28 -8.48 9.08 16.07
C ALA A 28 -9.57 7.99 16.06
N PHE A 29 -9.22 6.77 15.65
CA PHE A 29 -10.14 5.63 15.69
C PHE A 29 -10.58 5.30 17.13
N LYS A 30 -9.62 5.25 18.07
CA LYS A 30 -9.92 5.01 19.49
C LYS A 30 -10.84 6.07 20.08
N GLU A 31 -10.63 7.34 19.75
CA GLU A 31 -11.46 8.45 20.24
C GLU A 31 -12.91 8.34 19.78
N VAL A 32 -13.14 8.05 18.49
CA VAL A 32 -14.50 7.85 17.94
C VAL A 32 -15.14 6.56 18.49
N GLN A 33 -14.35 5.50 18.68
CA GLN A 33 -14.85 4.20 19.14
C GLN A 33 -15.17 4.15 20.64
N LYS A 34 -14.49 4.94 21.46
CA LYS A 34 -14.65 4.95 22.92
C LYS A 34 -16.12 5.04 23.40
N PRO A 35 -16.93 6.05 23.00
CA PRO A 35 -18.31 6.15 23.47
C PRO A 35 -19.17 4.95 23.03
N TRP A 36 -18.89 4.38 21.86
CA TRP A 36 -19.59 3.20 21.37
C TRP A 36 -19.29 1.97 22.23
N VAL A 37 -18.03 1.76 22.60
CA VAL A 37 -17.60 0.67 23.49
C VAL A 37 -18.25 0.81 24.88
N GLU A 38 -18.34 2.02 25.42
CA GLU A 38 -19.02 2.28 26.70
C GLU A 38 -20.51 1.90 26.65
N VAL A 39 -21.21 2.21 25.55
CA VAL A 39 -22.61 1.82 25.34
C VAL A 39 -22.74 0.28 25.27
N LEU A 40 -21.87 -0.38 24.51
CA LEU A 40 -21.89 -1.85 24.39
C LEU A 40 -21.61 -2.55 25.72
N ASN A 41 -20.70 -2.02 26.54
CA ASN A 41 -20.41 -2.56 27.86
C ASN A 41 -21.64 -2.47 28.78
N LYS A 42 -22.35 -1.33 28.79
CA LYS A 42 -23.60 -1.18 29.56
C LYS A 42 -24.68 -2.16 29.12
N ILE A 43 -24.82 -2.38 27.80
CA ILE A 43 -25.74 -3.38 27.24
C ILE A 43 -25.34 -4.79 27.70
N SER A 44 -24.04 -5.12 27.66
CA SER A 44 -23.52 -6.40 28.11
C SER A 44 -23.81 -6.66 29.59
N GLU A 45 -23.60 -5.66 30.46
CA GLU A 45 -23.94 -5.75 31.88
C GLU A 45 -25.44 -5.94 32.12
N ALA A 46 -26.29 -5.19 31.40
CA ALA A 46 -27.74 -5.31 31.49
C ALA A 46 -28.23 -6.69 31.01
N LYS A 47 -27.65 -7.20 29.92
CA LYS A 47 -27.89 -8.56 29.40
C LYS A 47 -27.56 -9.62 30.46
N LEU A 48 -26.38 -9.52 31.08
CA LEU A 48 -25.96 -10.43 32.15
C LEU A 48 -26.91 -10.35 33.35
N ALA A 49 -27.32 -9.15 33.75
CA ALA A 49 -28.27 -8.96 34.86
C ALA A 49 -29.63 -9.61 34.56
N TYR A 50 -30.17 -9.42 33.34
CA TYR A 50 -31.41 -10.05 32.89
C TYR A 50 -31.33 -11.58 32.93
N HIS A 51 -30.28 -12.18 32.35
CA HIS A 51 -30.09 -13.63 32.36
C HIS A 51 -29.93 -14.20 33.78
N ARG A 52 -29.22 -13.50 34.67
CA ARG A 52 -29.11 -13.88 36.08
C ARG A 52 -30.47 -13.92 36.77
N THR A 53 -31.32 -12.90 36.57
CA THR A 53 -32.69 -12.90 37.11
C THR A 53 -33.56 -13.98 36.48
N SER A 54 -33.40 -14.26 35.19
CA SER A 54 -34.12 -15.36 34.54
C SER A 54 -33.74 -16.73 35.11
N GLY A 55 -32.45 -16.94 35.42
CA GLY A 55 -31.99 -18.16 36.08
C GLY A 55 -32.46 -18.28 37.53
N LYS A 56 -32.57 -17.15 38.26
CA LYS A 56 -33.16 -17.13 39.62
C LYS A 56 -34.64 -17.48 39.61
N LEU A 57 -35.41 -16.87 38.72
CA LEU A 57 -36.83 -17.18 38.52
C LEU A 57 -37.04 -18.67 38.23
N HIS A 58 -36.22 -19.24 37.34
CA HIS A 58 -36.31 -20.67 37.02
C HIS A 58 -36.08 -21.58 38.24
N ARG A 59 -35.15 -21.19 39.12
CA ARG A 59 -34.92 -21.91 40.39
C ARG A 59 -36.05 -21.70 41.40
N ALA A 60 -36.59 -20.48 41.49
CA ALA A 60 -37.70 -20.16 42.39
C ALA A 60 -38.95 -20.99 42.02
N ARG A 61 -39.34 -21.01 40.73
CA ARG A 61 -40.47 -21.82 40.23
C ARG A 61 -40.30 -23.31 40.54
N ARG A 62 -39.09 -23.85 40.33
CA ARG A 62 -38.80 -25.26 40.70
C ARG A 62 -38.90 -25.51 42.20
N ALA A 63 -38.55 -24.54 43.04
CA ALA A 63 -38.68 -24.67 44.49
C ALA A 63 -40.15 -24.59 44.94
N GLU A 64 -40.97 -23.80 44.25
CA GLU A 64 -42.42 -23.72 44.49
C GLU A 64 -43.12 -25.04 44.20
N ASP A 65 -42.76 -25.71 43.11
CA ASP A 65 -43.25 -27.06 42.77
C ASP A 65 -42.98 -28.08 43.89
N ILE A 66 -41.94 -27.86 44.70
CA ILE A 66 -41.51 -28.76 45.80
C ILE A 66 -42.09 -28.33 47.16
N THR A 67 -42.24 -27.02 47.41
CA THR A 67 -42.49 -26.47 48.76
C THR A 67 -43.85 -25.77 48.93
N SER A 68 -44.67 -25.70 47.87
CA SER A 68 -46.00 -25.07 47.84
C SER A 68 -46.05 -23.62 48.37
N CYS A 69 -44.96 -22.85 48.26
CA CYS A 69 -44.84 -21.48 48.76
C CYS A 69 -44.71 -20.45 47.62
N ASP A 70 -45.84 -19.93 47.16
CA ASP A 70 -46.04 -19.16 45.90
C ASP A 70 -45.46 -17.71 45.87
N VAL A 71 -44.89 -17.23 46.98
CA VAL A 71 -44.48 -15.82 47.12
C VAL A 71 -43.11 -15.56 46.45
N SER A 72 -42.28 -16.59 46.25
CA SER A 72 -40.88 -16.43 45.82
C SER A 72 -40.71 -16.15 44.33
N ALA A 73 -41.50 -16.76 43.44
CA ALA A 73 -41.37 -16.59 42.00
C ALA A 73 -42.05 -15.33 41.50
N SER A 74 -43.17 -14.92 42.12
CA SER A 74 -43.88 -13.68 41.75
C SER A 74 -42.98 -12.44 41.85
N ASP A 75 -42.16 -12.35 42.91
CA ASP A 75 -41.20 -11.26 43.08
C ASP A 75 -40.01 -11.34 42.11
N GLU A 76 -39.53 -12.55 41.78
CA GLU A 76 -38.48 -12.75 40.78
C GLU A 76 -38.99 -12.47 39.35
N GLU A 77 -40.28 -12.69 39.06
CA GLU A 77 -40.92 -12.32 37.79
C GLU A 77 -40.91 -10.80 37.61
N LYS A 78 -41.34 -10.04 38.63
CA LYS A 78 -41.31 -8.57 38.61
C LYS A 78 -39.89 -8.05 38.43
N LYS A 79 -38.89 -8.67 39.08
CA LYS A 79 -37.48 -8.29 38.91
C LYS A 79 -36.97 -8.59 37.50
N LYS A 80 -37.34 -9.74 36.93
CA LYS A 80 -36.98 -10.11 35.56
C LYS A 80 -37.55 -9.11 34.55
N GLU A 81 -38.82 -8.74 34.68
CA GLU A 81 -39.46 -7.78 33.77
C GLU A 81 -38.81 -6.39 33.86
N LYS A 82 -38.50 -5.92 35.08
CA LYS A 82 -37.73 -4.68 35.27
C LYS A 82 -36.36 -4.73 34.58
N ARG A 83 -35.64 -5.85 34.68
CA ARG A 83 -34.33 -6.01 34.03
C ARG A 83 -34.43 -6.11 32.51
N LYS A 84 -35.48 -6.75 32.00
CA LYS A 84 -35.80 -6.81 30.57
C LYS A 84 -36.03 -5.41 30.00
N ASN A 85 -36.88 -4.61 30.64
CA ASN A 85 -37.18 -3.24 30.21
C ASN A 85 -35.92 -2.34 30.20
N ILE A 86 -35.04 -2.47 31.21
CA ILE A 86 -33.76 -1.75 31.23
C ILE A 86 -32.87 -2.18 30.04
N TYR A 87 -32.77 -3.48 29.80
CA TYR A 87 -31.95 -4.02 28.71
C TYR A 87 -32.46 -3.57 27.33
N GLU A 88 -33.76 -3.68 27.08
CA GLU A 88 -34.40 -3.22 25.83
C GLU A 88 -34.24 -1.71 25.62
N LYS A 89 -34.41 -0.91 26.68
CA LYS A 89 -34.19 0.54 26.62
C LYS A 89 -32.76 0.90 26.22
N LEU A 90 -31.76 0.19 26.74
CA LEU A 90 -30.35 0.40 26.39
C LEU A 90 -30.05 -0.01 24.93
N ILE A 91 -30.70 -1.07 24.42
CA ILE A 91 -30.59 -1.46 23.00
C ILE A 91 -31.17 -0.35 22.11
N ASN A 92 -32.37 0.14 22.41
CA ASN A 92 -33.01 1.17 21.60
C ASN A 92 -32.22 2.49 21.61
N ASP A 93 -31.67 2.88 22.77
CA ASP A 93 -30.77 4.05 22.87
C ASP A 93 -29.50 3.86 22.04
N MET A 94 -28.92 2.66 22.02
CA MET A 94 -27.77 2.34 21.16
C MET A 94 -28.10 2.41 19.68
N GLU A 95 -29.26 1.91 19.25
CA GLU A 95 -29.68 1.99 17.85
C GLU A 95 -29.77 3.45 17.37
N SER A 96 -30.29 4.34 18.22
CA SER A 96 -30.33 5.78 17.91
C SER A 96 -28.95 6.42 17.71
N LYS A 97 -27.91 5.87 18.36
CA LYS A 97 -26.52 6.37 18.31
C LYS A 97 -25.67 5.69 17.23
N ARG A 98 -26.14 4.56 16.69
CA ARG A 98 -25.39 3.74 15.74
C ARG A 98 -25.01 4.50 14.47
N SER A 99 -25.95 5.23 13.89
CA SER A 99 -25.73 5.98 12.65
C SER A 99 -24.66 7.05 12.84
N ALA A 100 -24.72 7.82 13.92
CA ALA A 100 -23.72 8.84 14.25
C ALA A 100 -22.31 8.24 14.42
N TYR A 101 -22.20 7.13 15.16
CA TYR A 101 -20.93 6.41 15.30
C TYR A 101 -20.38 5.94 13.95
N GLN A 102 -21.23 5.33 13.11
CA GLN A 102 -20.82 4.87 11.78
C GLN A 102 -20.31 6.03 10.92
N VAL A 103 -21.02 7.16 10.90
CA VAL A 103 -20.62 8.35 10.14
C VAL A 103 -19.25 8.86 10.58
N GLU A 104 -19.00 9.01 11.88
CA GLU A 104 -17.69 9.45 12.38
C GLU A 104 -16.58 8.44 12.07
N MET A 105 -16.87 7.14 12.19
CA MET A 105 -15.93 6.08 11.84
C MET A 105 -15.56 6.11 10.36
N PHE A 106 -16.55 6.33 9.47
CA PHE A 106 -16.34 6.49 8.04
C PHE A 106 -15.49 7.74 7.70
N LYS A 107 -15.65 8.85 8.42
CA LYS A 107 -14.81 10.04 8.22
C LYS A 107 -13.33 9.76 8.49
N ILE A 108 -13.02 9.05 9.57
CA ILE A 108 -11.62 8.69 9.87
C ILE A 108 -11.08 7.68 8.86
N LEU A 109 -11.90 6.72 8.43
CA LEU A 109 -11.53 5.77 7.37
C LEU A 109 -11.22 6.49 6.05
N GLY A 110 -12.06 7.42 5.63
CA GLY A 110 -11.83 8.20 4.40
C GLY A 110 -10.49 8.95 4.42
N ARG A 111 -10.10 9.51 5.57
CA ARG A 111 -8.78 10.15 5.73
C ARG A 111 -7.62 9.16 5.60
N ALA A 112 -7.79 7.93 6.08
CA ALA A 112 -6.79 6.87 5.94
C ALA A 112 -6.69 6.39 4.49
N ASP A 113 -7.83 6.23 3.82
CA ASP A 113 -7.91 5.87 2.41
C ASP A 113 -7.25 6.93 1.51
N ASP A 114 -7.49 8.22 1.77
CA ASP A 114 -6.85 9.32 1.05
C ASP A 114 -5.33 9.31 1.21
N PHE A 115 -4.86 8.95 2.41
CA PHE A 115 -3.43 8.82 2.69
C PHE A 115 -2.82 7.64 1.91
N GLU A 116 -3.49 6.48 1.90
CA GLU A 116 -3.03 5.31 1.15
C GLU A 116 -3.10 5.52 -0.37
N ARG A 117 -4.14 6.20 -0.87
CA ARG A 117 -4.26 6.55 -2.30
C ARG A 117 -3.05 7.33 -2.78
N LYS A 118 -2.56 8.30 -2.00
CA LYS A 118 -1.33 9.05 -2.32
C LYS A 118 -0.10 8.14 -2.41
N ARG A 119 -0.01 7.11 -1.56
CA ARG A 119 1.10 6.14 -1.59
C ARG A 119 1.05 5.28 -2.84
N LEU A 120 -0.14 4.78 -3.18
CA LEU A 120 -0.35 3.94 -4.37
C LEU A 120 -0.09 4.72 -5.66
N GLU A 121 -0.59 5.95 -5.79
CA GLU A 121 -0.30 6.80 -6.95
C GLU A 121 1.19 7.14 -7.06
N HIS A 122 1.86 7.36 -5.93
CA HIS A 122 3.30 7.57 -5.94
C HIS A 122 4.06 6.32 -6.43
N PHE A 123 3.67 5.12 -5.99
CA PHE A 123 4.28 3.89 -6.49
C PHE A 123 4.05 3.70 -7.99
N LYS A 124 2.86 4.02 -8.50
CA LYS A 124 2.59 3.99 -9.94
C LYS A 124 3.55 4.90 -10.70
N LEU A 125 3.71 6.15 -10.26
CA LEU A 125 4.66 7.09 -10.86
C LEU A 125 6.10 6.58 -10.81
N MET A 126 6.51 5.97 -9.69
CA MET A 126 7.84 5.38 -9.55
C MET A 126 8.07 4.23 -10.52
N PHE A 127 7.12 3.30 -10.64
CA PHE A 127 7.25 2.16 -11.55
C PHE A 127 7.25 2.60 -13.01
N THR A 128 6.42 3.58 -13.38
CA THR A 128 6.46 4.17 -14.72
C THR A 128 7.79 4.84 -15.02
N ALA A 129 8.33 5.61 -14.06
CA ALA A 129 9.64 6.25 -14.22
C ALA A 129 10.78 5.22 -14.34
N LEU A 130 10.73 4.14 -13.56
CA LEU A 130 11.68 3.03 -13.66
C LEU A 130 11.62 2.38 -15.03
N GLN A 131 10.42 2.03 -15.50
CA GLN A 131 10.20 1.45 -16.82
C GLN A 131 10.77 2.35 -17.93
N GLN A 132 10.50 3.65 -17.87
CA GLN A 132 11.02 4.63 -18.84
C GLN A 132 12.54 4.73 -18.79
N ALA A 133 13.14 4.72 -17.60
CA ALA A 133 14.59 4.78 -17.43
C ALA A 133 15.31 3.50 -17.92
N THR A 134 14.65 2.35 -17.88
CA THR A 134 15.21 1.08 -18.36
C THR A 134 14.92 0.79 -19.83
N SER A 135 13.96 1.49 -20.44
CA SER A 135 13.60 1.27 -21.85
C SER A 135 14.64 1.89 -22.77
N ILE A 136 15.45 1.05 -23.41
CA ILE A 136 16.41 1.44 -24.46
C ILE A 136 15.78 1.43 -25.85
N GLU A 137 14.51 1.03 -25.98
CA GLU A 137 13.87 0.82 -27.28
C GLU A 137 13.71 2.10 -28.09
N ASN A 138 13.53 3.23 -27.42
CA ASN A 138 13.35 4.53 -28.05
C ASN A 138 14.54 5.46 -27.80
N ASP A 139 15.69 4.94 -27.37
CA ASP A 139 16.88 5.76 -27.14
C ASP A 139 17.52 6.12 -28.49
N ALA A 140 17.49 7.41 -28.86
CA ALA A 140 18.10 7.92 -30.08
C ALA A 140 19.58 7.55 -30.20
N ARG A 141 20.30 7.41 -29.08
CA ARG A 141 21.71 6.98 -29.08
C ARG A 141 21.88 5.56 -29.59
N ARG A 142 20.89 4.68 -29.34
CA ARG A 142 20.90 3.31 -29.87
C ARG A 142 20.78 3.32 -31.39
N THR A 143 19.84 4.09 -31.93
CA THR A 143 19.65 4.25 -33.38
C THR A 143 20.88 4.85 -34.02
N GLU A 144 21.41 5.94 -33.46
CA GLU A 144 22.62 6.59 -33.97
C GLU A 144 23.83 5.64 -33.93
N MET A 145 24.00 4.87 -32.86
CA MET A 145 25.07 3.87 -32.75
C MET A 145 24.94 2.81 -33.85
N PHE A 146 23.74 2.30 -34.09
CA PHE A 146 23.48 1.31 -35.13
C PHE A 146 23.73 1.87 -36.54
N GLU A 147 23.27 3.08 -36.83
CA GLU A 147 23.51 3.75 -38.11
C GLU A 147 25.00 4.07 -38.34
N LYS A 148 25.73 4.47 -37.29
CA LYS A 148 27.18 4.67 -37.37
C LYS A 148 27.91 3.36 -37.68
N PHE A 149 27.51 2.27 -37.03
CA PHE A 149 28.06 0.95 -37.29
C PHE A 149 27.82 0.49 -38.74
N GLN A 150 26.58 0.62 -39.22
CA GLN A 150 26.24 0.29 -40.61
C GLN A 150 27.04 1.14 -41.61
N ARG A 151 27.11 2.46 -41.41
CA ARG A 151 27.92 3.35 -42.26
C ARG A 151 29.40 2.96 -42.27
N ALA A 152 29.96 2.57 -41.13
CA ALA A 152 31.36 2.14 -41.05
C ALA A 152 31.63 0.89 -41.90
N ILE A 153 30.71 -0.09 -41.87
CA ILE A 153 30.79 -1.29 -42.70
C ILE A 153 30.63 -0.91 -44.18
N SER A 154 29.60 -0.14 -44.53
CA SER A 154 29.33 0.23 -45.93
C SER A 154 30.42 1.08 -46.57
N LYS A 155 31.24 1.78 -45.75
CA LYS A 155 32.38 2.57 -46.24
C LYS A 155 33.55 1.69 -46.69
N HIS A 156 33.61 0.44 -46.27
CA HIS A 156 34.69 -0.47 -46.66
C HIS A 156 34.67 -0.67 -48.18
N ASN A 157 35.84 -0.53 -48.80
CA ASN A 157 36.03 -0.70 -50.24
C ASN A 157 37.26 -1.58 -50.47
N ALA A 158 37.02 -2.81 -50.93
CA ALA A 158 38.07 -3.79 -51.16
C ALA A 158 39.07 -3.34 -52.24
N ASP A 159 38.60 -2.67 -53.30
CA ASP A 159 39.48 -2.20 -54.39
C ASP A 159 40.46 -1.14 -53.89
N SER A 160 40.00 -0.24 -53.02
CA SER A 160 40.88 0.76 -52.39
C SER A 160 41.96 0.10 -51.54
N ASP A 161 41.63 -0.96 -50.81
CA ASP A 161 42.61 -1.68 -49.99
C ASP A 161 43.62 -2.44 -50.88
N ILE A 162 43.15 -3.04 -51.98
CA ILE A 162 44.00 -3.72 -52.98
C ILE A 162 44.95 -2.74 -53.66
N GLU A 163 44.47 -1.56 -54.07
CA GLU A 163 45.30 -0.50 -54.66
C GLU A 163 46.39 -0.04 -53.70
N VAL A 164 46.04 0.23 -52.44
CA VAL A 164 47.01 0.62 -51.40
C VAL A 164 48.06 -0.48 -51.21
N PHE A 165 47.66 -1.75 -51.24
CA PHE A 165 48.60 -2.86 -51.14
C PHE A 165 49.54 -2.93 -52.35
N ASN A 166 49.00 -2.88 -53.57
CA ASN A 166 49.79 -2.97 -54.81
C ASN A 166 50.77 -1.80 -54.97
N LYS A 167 50.38 -0.59 -54.55
CA LYS A 167 51.24 0.60 -54.57
C LYS A 167 52.42 0.50 -53.59
N ASN A 168 52.20 -0.11 -52.43
CA ASN A 168 53.22 -0.18 -51.38
C ASN A 168 54.11 -1.43 -51.48
N TYR A 169 53.58 -2.54 -52.00
CA TYR A 169 54.25 -3.84 -51.98
C TYR A 169 54.16 -4.62 -53.29
N GLY A 170 53.38 -4.15 -54.26
CA GLY A 170 53.16 -4.82 -55.53
C GLY A 170 53.92 -4.19 -56.69
N CYS A 171 53.39 -4.35 -57.89
CA CYS A 171 54.05 -4.00 -59.13
C CYS A 171 54.17 -2.49 -59.36
N GLU A 172 53.36 -1.69 -58.66
CA GLU A 172 53.39 -0.23 -58.71
C GLU A 172 54.36 0.39 -57.70
N THR A 173 55.03 -0.44 -56.90
CA THR A 173 56.04 0.04 -55.96
C THR A 173 57.13 0.76 -56.73
N ARG A 174 57.48 1.98 -56.25
CA ARG A 174 58.44 2.85 -56.93
C ARG A 174 59.81 2.20 -56.96
N THR A 175 60.10 1.52 -58.06
CA THR A 175 61.33 0.77 -58.26
C THR A 175 62.26 1.57 -59.16
N LYS A 176 63.48 1.81 -58.70
CA LYS A 176 64.55 2.29 -59.58
C LYS A 176 65.11 1.08 -60.31
N TRP A 177 64.69 0.91 -61.56
CA TRP A 177 65.22 -0.14 -62.41
C TRP A 177 66.69 0.16 -62.75
N PRO A 178 67.56 -0.86 -62.83
CA PRO A 178 68.94 -0.67 -63.24
C PRO A 178 69.02 -0.01 -64.61
N VAL A 179 69.81 1.05 -64.70
CA VAL A 179 70.18 1.70 -65.96
C VAL A 179 71.70 1.67 -66.07
N PHE A 180 72.22 1.92 -67.28
CA PHE A 180 73.67 2.05 -67.45
C PHE A 180 74.18 3.21 -66.61
N GLU A 181 75.15 2.93 -65.73
CA GLU A 181 75.86 3.93 -64.93
C GLU A 181 77.29 4.00 -65.46
N ASP A 182 77.71 5.19 -65.89
CA ASP A 182 79.08 5.43 -66.36
C ASP A 182 80.02 5.52 -65.15
N VAL A 183 81.29 5.20 -65.35
CA VAL A 183 82.29 5.32 -64.28
C VAL A 183 82.68 6.80 -64.21
N GLU A 184 82.25 7.51 -63.17
CA GLU A 184 82.74 8.87 -62.91
C GLU A 184 84.28 8.83 -62.88
N GLN A 185 84.92 9.55 -63.81
CA GLN A 185 86.38 9.72 -63.88
C GLN A 185 86.85 10.79 -62.90
#